data_AF-A0A2X4UXI3-F1
#
_entry.id   AF-A0A2X4UXI3-F1
#
_cell.length_a   1.000
_cell.length_b   1.000
_cell.length_c   1.000
_cell.angle_alpha   90.00
_cell.angle_beta   90.00
_cell.angle_gamma   90.00
#
_symmetry.space_group_name_H-M   'P 1'
#
loop_
_entity.id
_entity.type
_entity.pdbx_description
1 polymer ?
#
loop_
_entity_poly.entity_id
_entity_poly.type
_entity_poly.pdbx_seq_one_letter_code
_entity_poly.pdbx_strand_id
1 'polypeptide(L)'
;MRKAPLPAATSTHQGWFEAAEGGTLLLDEIGELSLPLQVKLLRVLQEREITRVGSRKALKVNVRVIAATHVDLANAIRERLFREDLYYRLNVAAVTLPPLRQRPDDIPVLAQHFLTLYGQRLGRPRLRLAPETLQALLDYHWPGNVRELENTLHNAVLLSKDALIAPHQLRLNQNLQDAGIAGDDAIGHFMRRQLQGDTTQLYQRVLNSLVRSAFEASDGNQLQTAMLLGISRNTLRTHLAHLGLIKPRRRAASTAVSPPAAWPQQEQQLRIGYQKFGNLGVLKARQSLEQRFADRHISILWSEFPAGPQLLHALNNDEIDFGTTGEVPPIFAQAQGHGMVYVAYEPPAPQSVAMVVPNDSPIRSAADLRGKRIAVNKGSNVHYLLVQMLDEQGLALSDVRIVYAPPKYPLSATDYQAVDAWMMWDPLLSDAQRSGELRVIADGTQRVLNQQFYLARRRFAEQSSDLLQQVMLALQNTGRYIAEHPVEAARYLSSELGLPPASLELALSRRSHETRAMNVQVIREQQSIADRFYALGLLPRAITVRDAVWPM
;
A
#
# COMPACT_ATOMS: atom_id res chain seq x y z
N MET A 1 1.33 -30.36 39.27
CA MET A 1 1.28 -28.89 39.21
C MET A 1 0.40 -28.47 38.05
N ARG A 2 -0.67 -27.73 38.34
CA ARG A 2 -1.72 -27.31 37.38
C ARG A 2 -1.15 -26.29 36.40
N LYS A 3 -1.23 -26.56 35.08
CA LYS A 3 -1.05 -25.55 34.03
C LYS A 3 -2.32 -24.72 33.95
N ALA A 4 -2.19 -23.40 34.10
CA ALA A 4 -3.28 -22.44 33.92
C ALA A 4 -3.77 -22.44 32.45
N PRO A 5 -5.06 -22.19 32.17
CA PRO A 5 -5.57 -22.09 30.81
C PRO A 5 -5.26 -20.70 30.22
N LEU A 6 -4.85 -20.65 28.95
CA LEU A 6 -4.79 -19.40 28.18
C LEU A 6 -6.21 -18.87 27.88
N PRO A 7 -6.43 -17.55 27.80
CA PRO A 7 -7.73 -17.00 27.46
C PRO A 7 -8.10 -17.31 26.01
N ALA A 8 -9.34 -17.77 25.83
CA ALA A 8 -9.91 -18.10 24.53
C ALA A 8 -10.09 -16.83 23.68
N ALA A 9 -9.46 -16.82 22.50
CA ALA A 9 -9.73 -15.83 21.47
C ALA A 9 -11.18 -15.96 21.00
N THR A 10 -11.98 -14.93 21.24
CA THR A 10 -13.41 -14.90 20.92
C THR A 10 -13.63 -14.22 19.57
N SER A 11 -13.30 -14.92 18.48
CA SER A 11 -14.01 -14.83 17.18
C SER A 11 -13.43 -15.87 16.22
N THR A 12 -14.21 -16.90 15.92
CA THR A 12 -13.81 -17.97 14.99
C THR A 12 -14.19 -17.51 13.59
N HIS A 13 -13.28 -16.82 12.88
CA HIS A 13 -13.51 -16.51 11.47
C HIS A 13 -13.43 -17.80 10.64
N GLN A 14 -14.56 -18.18 10.04
CA GLN A 14 -14.68 -19.33 9.14
C GLN A 14 -13.83 -19.09 7.88
N GLY A 15 -12.97 -20.04 7.51
CA GLY A 15 -12.13 -19.93 6.31
C GLY A 15 -12.92 -20.13 5.02
N TRP A 16 -12.42 -19.63 3.89
CA TRP A 16 -13.14 -19.69 2.59
C TRP A 16 -13.54 -21.11 2.14
N PHE A 17 -12.68 -22.11 2.37
CA PHE A 17 -13.01 -23.51 2.10
C PHE A 17 -14.09 -24.06 3.02
N GLU A 18 -14.11 -23.61 4.27
CA GLU A 18 -15.13 -23.98 5.25
C GLU A 18 -16.48 -23.30 4.93
N ALA A 19 -16.45 -22.06 4.44
CA ALA A 19 -17.63 -21.32 4.00
C ALA A 19 -18.23 -21.87 2.70
N ALA A 20 -17.42 -22.49 1.85
CA ALA A 20 -17.82 -23.07 0.57
C ALA A 20 -18.24 -24.56 0.65
N GLU A 21 -18.39 -25.11 1.86
CA GLU A 21 -18.74 -26.52 2.06
C GLU A 21 -20.04 -26.89 1.33
N GLY A 22 -20.00 -27.97 0.53
CA GLY A 22 -21.10 -28.41 -0.34
C GLY A 22 -21.33 -27.51 -1.57
N GLY A 23 -20.55 -26.46 -1.76
CA GLY A 23 -20.70 -25.46 -2.80
C GLY A 23 -19.52 -25.39 -3.78
N THR A 24 -19.37 -24.21 -4.40
CA THR A 24 -18.30 -23.92 -5.37
C THR A 24 -17.46 -22.74 -4.88
N LEU A 25 -16.14 -22.90 -4.92
CA LEU A 25 -15.15 -21.86 -4.64
C LEU A 25 -14.50 -21.41 -5.95
N LEU A 26 -14.65 -20.12 -6.28
CA LEU A 26 -13.97 -19.48 -7.39
C LEU A 26 -12.65 -18.86 -6.91
N LEU A 27 -11.55 -19.28 -7.50
CA LEU A 27 -10.22 -18.73 -7.29
C LEU A 27 -9.84 -17.90 -8.52
N ASP A 28 -9.94 -16.57 -8.41
CA ASP A 28 -9.48 -15.68 -9.46
C ASP A 28 -7.95 -15.49 -9.38
N GLU A 29 -7.34 -15.24 -10.53
CA GLU A 29 -5.91 -14.96 -10.69
C GLU A 29 -4.97 -16.00 -10.04
N ILE A 30 -5.26 -17.30 -10.22
CA ILE A 30 -4.51 -18.38 -9.57
C ILE A 30 -3.00 -18.35 -9.85
N GLY A 31 -2.60 -17.86 -11.04
CA GLY A 31 -1.21 -17.70 -11.45
C GLY A 31 -0.39 -16.71 -10.60
N GLU A 32 -1.04 -15.79 -9.89
CA GLU A 32 -0.39 -14.79 -9.03
C GLU A 32 -0.21 -15.29 -7.58
N LEU A 33 -0.67 -16.50 -7.26
CA LEU A 33 -0.51 -17.07 -5.92
C LEU A 33 0.97 -17.29 -5.58
N SER A 34 1.39 -16.87 -4.38
CA SER A 34 2.72 -17.21 -3.88
C SER A 34 2.93 -18.73 -3.72
N LEU A 35 4.15 -19.22 -3.95
CA LEU A 35 4.49 -20.65 -3.82
C LEU A 35 4.06 -21.29 -2.48
N PRO A 36 4.19 -20.64 -1.30
CA PRO A 36 3.69 -21.22 -0.05
C PRO A 36 2.17 -21.41 -0.01
N LEU A 37 1.42 -20.49 -0.62
CA LEU A 37 -0.04 -20.62 -0.75
C LEU A 37 -0.41 -21.71 -1.76
N GLN A 38 0.36 -21.86 -2.84
CA GLN A 38 0.19 -22.96 -3.79
C GLN A 38 0.35 -24.33 -3.11
N VAL A 39 1.30 -24.49 -2.18
CA VAL A 39 1.45 -25.74 -1.39
C VAL A 39 0.23 -25.99 -0.51
N LYS A 40 -0.27 -24.95 0.18
CA LYS A 40 -1.46 -25.10 1.02
C LYS A 40 -2.68 -25.46 0.20
N LEU A 41 -2.87 -24.79 -0.93
CA LEU A 41 -3.96 -25.09 -1.87
C LEU A 41 -3.86 -26.51 -2.42
N LEU A 42 -2.67 -26.94 -2.84
CA LEU A 42 -2.42 -28.30 -3.29
C LEU A 42 -2.81 -29.32 -2.22
N ARG A 43 -2.43 -29.11 -0.95
CA ARG A 43 -2.82 -29.98 0.16
C ARG A 43 -4.33 -30.05 0.33
N VAL A 44 -5.02 -28.91 0.32
CA VAL A 44 -6.48 -28.88 0.43
C VAL A 44 -7.14 -29.62 -0.74
N LEU A 45 -6.64 -29.43 -1.96
CA LEU A 45 -7.16 -30.11 -3.15
C LEU A 45 -6.87 -31.62 -3.12
N GLN A 46 -5.73 -32.04 -2.57
CA GLN A 46 -5.28 -33.44 -2.46
C GLN A 46 -6.03 -34.20 -1.37
N GLU A 47 -5.95 -33.69 -0.15
CA GLU A 47 -6.43 -34.34 1.08
C GLU A 47 -7.94 -34.11 1.30
N ARG A 48 -8.52 -33.09 0.63
CA ARG A 48 -9.90 -32.61 0.89
C ARG A 48 -10.12 -32.28 2.36
N GLU A 49 -9.08 -31.76 2.99
CA GLU A 49 -9.05 -31.44 4.40
C GLU A 49 -8.45 -30.05 4.62
N ILE A 50 -8.98 -29.33 5.60
CA ILE A 50 -8.45 -28.06 6.06
C ILE A 50 -8.18 -28.11 7.55
N THR A 51 -7.16 -27.37 7.99
CA THR A 51 -6.81 -27.25 9.40
C THR A 51 -6.92 -25.79 9.81
N ARG A 52 -7.76 -25.50 10.80
CA ARG A 52 -7.89 -24.14 11.35
C ARG A 52 -6.56 -23.70 11.95
N VAL A 53 -6.24 -22.41 11.83
CA VAL A 53 -5.03 -21.84 12.44
C VAL A 53 -5.07 -22.08 13.95
N GLY A 54 -4.04 -22.74 14.49
CA GLY A 54 -3.96 -23.10 15.91
C GLY A 54 -4.65 -24.41 16.32
N SER A 55 -5.43 -25.02 15.42
CA SER A 55 -6.00 -26.36 15.62
C SER A 55 -5.08 -27.43 15.04
N ARG A 56 -5.06 -28.62 15.64
CA ARG A 56 -4.43 -29.83 15.05
C ARG A 56 -5.45 -30.77 14.40
N LYS A 57 -6.74 -30.45 14.52
CA LYS A 57 -7.82 -31.27 13.98
C LYS A 57 -8.09 -30.87 12.53
N ALA A 58 -7.87 -31.80 11.62
CA ALA A 58 -8.28 -31.68 10.22
C ALA A 58 -9.81 -31.76 10.10
N LEU A 59 -10.37 -30.96 9.21
CA LEU A 59 -11.79 -30.91 8.85
C LEU A 59 -11.93 -31.31 7.40
N LYS A 60 -12.71 -32.35 7.11
CA LYS A 60 -13.02 -32.73 5.74
C LYS A 60 -13.89 -31.65 5.10
N VAL A 61 -13.56 -31.32 3.86
CA VAL A 61 -14.30 -30.36 3.05
C VAL A 61 -14.70 -30.96 1.71
N ASN A 62 -15.92 -30.67 1.28
CA ASN A 62 -16.44 -31.04 -0.03
C ASN A 62 -16.75 -29.78 -0.83
N VAL A 63 -15.79 -29.33 -1.63
CA VAL A 63 -15.87 -28.07 -2.38
C VAL A 63 -15.51 -28.31 -3.84
N ARG A 64 -16.33 -27.80 -4.76
CA ARG A 64 -15.97 -27.70 -6.17
C ARG A 64 -15.09 -26.47 -6.38
N VAL A 65 -13.91 -26.62 -6.96
CA VAL A 65 -13.02 -25.48 -7.22
C VAL A 65 -13.06 -25.10 -8.70
N ILE A 66 -13.25 -23.81 -8.97
CA ILE A 66 -13.07 -23.21 -10.30
C ILE A 66 -11.92 -22.22 -10.17
N ALA A 67 -10.91 -22.34 -11.02
CA ALA A 67 -9.77 -21.42 -11.03
C ALA A 67 -9.72 -20.66 -12.36
N ALA A 68 -9.45 -19.36 -12.28
CA ALA A 68 -9.26 -18.47 -13.42
C ALA A 68 -7.86 -17.84 -13.37
N THR A 69 -7.27 -17.58 -14.53
CA THR A 69 -6.01 -16.84 -14.63
C THR A 69 -5.83 -16.22 -16.02
N HIS A 70 -5.13 -15.10 -16.07
CA HIS A 70 -4.66 -14.47 -17.30
C HIS A 70 -3.19 -14.84 -17.63
N VAL A 71 -2.51 -15.55 -16.73
CA VAL A 71 -1.11 -15.97 -16.84
C VAL A 71 -1.03 -17.29 -17.59
N ASP A 72 -0.06 -17.41 -18.51
CA ASP A 72 0.30 -18.70 -19.10
C ASP A 72 0.97 -19.59 -18.03
N LEU A 73 0.18 -20.51 -17.47
CA LEU A 73 0.66 -21.43 -16.43
C LEU A 73 1.78 -22.35 -16.92
N ALA A 74 1.84 -22.70 -18.22
CA ALA A 74 2.93 -23.51 -18.75
C ALA A 74 4.25 -22.74 -18.76
N ASN A 75 4.22 -21.43 -19.07
CA ASN A 75 5.40 -20.57 -18.92
C ASN A 75 5.76 -20.35 -17.43
N ALA A 76 4.75 -20.09 -16.58
CA ALA A 76 4.98 -19.89 -15.14
C ALA A 76 5.59 -21.12 -14.44
N ILE A 77 5.28 -22.34 -14.90
CA ILE A 77 5.93 -23.58 -14.44
C ILE A 77 7.41 -23.59 -14.86
N ARG A 78 7.72 -23.26 -16.12
CA ARG A 78 9.12 -23.18 -16.62
C ARG A 78 9.95 -22.16 -15.83
N GLU A 79 9.34 -21.05 -15.44
CA GLU A 79 9.97 -19.99 -14.63
C GLU A 79 9.98 -20.30 -13.12
N ARG A 80 9.46 -21.46 -12.69
CA ARG A 80 9.32 -21.88 -11.28
C ARG A 80 8.48 -20.93 -10.42
N LEU A 81 7.61 -20.14 -11.05
CA LEU A 81 6.65 -19.26 -10.39
C LEU A 81 5.35 -20.00 -10.05
N PHE A 82 5.04 -21.08 -10.77
CA PHE A 82 3.88 -21.93 -10.52
C PHE A 82 4.29 -23.39 -10.37
N ARG A 83 3.72 -24.11 -9.41
CA ARG A 83 4.06 -25.51 -9.19
C ARG A 83 3.33 -26.41 -10.18
N GLU A 84 4.10 -27.29 -10.79
CA GLU A 84 3.60 -28.28 -11.75
C GLU A 84 2.57 -29.24 -11.12
N ASP A 85 2.78 -29.65 -9.86
CA ASP A 85 1.86 -30.52 -9.13
C ASP A 85 0.47 -29.89 -8.90
N LEU A 86 0.43 -28.60 -8.60
CA LEU A 86 -0.81 -27.83 -8.48
C LEU A 86 -1.50 -27.65 -9.83
N TYR A 87 -0.73 -27.39 -10.90
CA TYR A 87 -1.27 -27.24 -12.25
C TYR A 87 -2.06 -28.49 -12.67
N TYR A 88 -1.47 -29.68 -12.55
CA TYR A 88 -2.17 -30.92 -12.91
C TYR A 88 -3.40 -31.19 -12.03
N ARG A 89 -3.40 -30.74 -10.76
CA ARG A 89 -4.56 -30.90 -9.88
C ARG A 89 -5.72 -29.98 -10.23
N LEU A 90 -5.43 -28.79 -10.76
CA LEU A 90 -6.44 -27.82 -11.21
C LEU A 90 -6.90 -28.11 -12.65
N ASN A 91 -6.01 -28.59 -13.51
CA ASN A 91 -6.23 -28.78 -14.93
C ASN A 91 -6.98 -30.09 -15.27
N VAL A 92 -8.07 -30.36 -14.56
CA VAL A 92 -8.93 -31.53 -14.80
C VAL A 92 -9.87 -31.30 -15.98
N ALA A 93 -10.42 -30.09 -16.09
CA ALA A 93 -11.27 -29.66 -17.20
C ALA A 93 -10.97 -28.19 -17.49
N ALA A 94 -10.13 -27.94 -18.49
CA ALA A 94 -9.80 -26.59 -18.94
C ALA A 94 -10.89 -26.04 -19.86
N VAL A 95 -11.31 -24.81 -19.60
CA VAL A 95 -12.14 -24.03 -20.53
C VAL A 95 -11.32 -22.82 -20.94
N THR A 96 -10.85 -22.81 -22.18
CA THR A 96 -10.17 -21.65 -22.75
C THR A 96 -11.23 -20.64 -23.18
N LEU A 97 -11.32 -19.51 -22.47
CA LEU A 97 -12.20 -18.41 -22.85
C LEU A 97 -11.48 -17.48 -23.82
N PRO A 98 -11.91 -17.37 -25.09
CA PRO A 98 -11.29 -16.46 -26.03
C PRO A 98 -11.52 -15.00 -25.60
N PRO A 99 -10.58 -14.09 -25.89
CA PRO A 99 -10.78 -12.67 -25.67
C PRO A 99 -11.98 -12.14 -26.47
N LEU A 100 -12.65 -11.10 -25.99
CA LEU A 100 -13.88 -10.54 -26.61
C LEU A 100 -13.76 -10.31 -28.12
N ARG A 101 -12.60 -9.85 -28.60
CA ARG A 101 -12.30 -9.67 -30.04
C ARG A 101 -12.41 -10.92 -30.92
N GLN A 102 -12.37 -12.11 -30.33
CA GLN A 102 -12.52 -13.39 -31.03
C GLN A 102 -13.95 -13.95 -30.91
N ARG A 103 -14.86 -13.23 -30.25
CA ARG A 103 -16.27 -13.59 -30.04
C ARG A 103 -17.19 -12.36 -30.24
N PRO A 104 -17.20 -11.79 -31.45
CA PRO A 104 -17.96 -10.56 -31.72
C PRO A 104 -19.46 -10.72 -31.49
N ASP A 105 -20.01 -11.93 -31.65
CA ASP A 105 -21.43 -12.23 -31.43
C ASP A 105 -21.89 -12.02 -29.97
N ASP A 106 -20.96 -12.04 -29.01
CA ASP A 106 -21.25 -11.75 -27.59
C ASP A 106 -21.42 -10.24 -27.34
N ILE A 107 -20.83 -9.39 -28.17
CA ILE A 107 -20.78 -7.93 -27.96
C ILE A 107 -22.18 -7.31 -27.90
N PRO A 108 -23.12 -7.59 -28.82
CA PRO A 108 -24.47 -7.01 -28.76
C PRO A 108 -25.23 -7.39 -27.49
N VAL A 109 -25.12 -8.66 -27.07
CA VAL A 109 -25.81 -9.18 -25.88
C VAL A 109 -25.25 -8.56 -24.61
N LEU A 110 -23.92 -8.53 -24.48
CA LEU A 110 -23.23 -7.88 -23.37
C LEU A 110 -23.51 -6.38 -23.33
N ALA A 111 -23.52 -5.73 -24.50
CA ALA A 111 -23.76 -4.30 -24.60
C ALA A 111 -25.18 -3.93 -24.14
N GLN A 112 -26.18 -4.69 -24.57
CA GLN A 112 -27.56 -4.51 -24.13
C GLN A 112 -27.70 -4.78 -22.62
N HIS A 113 -27.00 -5.79 -22.09
CA HIS A 113 -27.00 -6.10 -20.66
C HIS A 113 -26.46 -4.91 -19.84
N PHE A 114 -25.27 -4.40 -20.16
CA PHE A 114 -24.67 -3.27 -19.44
C PHE A 114 -25.49 -1.98 -19.60
N LEU A 115 -26.01 -1.72 -20.80
CA LEU A 115 -26.90 -0.58 -21.05
C LEU A 115 -28.13 -0.61 -20.14
N THR A 116 -28.75 -1.78 -20.00
CA THR A 116 -29.93 -1.98 -19.14
C THR A 116 -29.56 -1.82 -17.67
N LEU A 117 -28.47 -2.45 -17.23
CA LEU A 117 -27.97 -2.40 -15.86
C LEU A 117 -27.70 -0.95 -15.40
N TYR A 118 -26.97 -0.19 -16.22
CA TYR A 118 -26.59 1.18 -15.89
C TYR A 118 -27.72 2.18 -16.12
N GLY A 119 -28.56 1.96 -17.14
CA GLY A 119 -29.77 2.74 -17.35
C GLY A 119 -30.73 2.67 -16.16
N GLN A 120 -30.96 1.48 -15.60
CA GLN A 120 -31.81 1.31 -14.41
C GLN A 120 -31.25 2.01 -13.18
N ARG A 121 -29.95 1.86 -12.90
CA ARG A 121 -29.29 2.50 -11.74
C ARG A 121 -29.34 4.02 -11.78
N LEU A 122 -29.38 4.61 -12.98
CA LEU A 122 -29.41 6.06 -13.20
C LEU A 122 -30.84 6.61 -13.45
N GLY A 123 -31.87 5.77 -13.30
CA GLY A 123 -33.26 6.19 -13.52
C GLY A 123 -33.61 6.47 -14.99
N ARG A 124 -32.83 5.92 -15.95
CA ARG A 124 -32.99 6.08 -17.40
C ARG A 124 -33.17 4.71 -18.09
N PRO A 125 -34.31 4.01 -17.87
CA PRO A 125 -34.49 2.65 -18.36
C PRO A 125 -34.72 2.52 -19.89
N ARG A 126 -34.87 3.64 -20.61
CA ARG A 126 -35.20 3.68 -22.05
C ARG A 126 -33.98 3.97 -22.95
N LEU A 127 -32.77 3.75 -22.47
CA LEU A 127 -31.56 3.96 -23.27
C LEU A 127 -31.45 2.91 -24.38
N ARG A 128 -31.04 3.35 -25.57
CA ARG A 128 -30.79 2.48 -26.74
C ARG A 128 -29.47 2.87 -27.39
N LEU A 129 -28.75 1.90 -27.94
CA LEU A 129 -27.61 2.18 -28.81
C LEU A 129 -28.15 2.49 -30.22
N ALA A 130 -27.59 3.51 -30.88
CA ALA A 130 -27.81 3.68 -32.31
C ALA A 130 -27.20 2.47 -33.08
N PRO A 131 -27.76 2.09 -34.24
CA PRO A 131 -27.20 1.00 -35.05
C PRO A 131 -25.70 1.19 -35.35
N GLU A 132 -25.29 2.42 -35.64
CA GLU A 132 -23.91 2.81 -35.92
C GLU A 132 -23.02 2.67 -34.67
N THR A 133 -23.58 2.87 -33.49
CA THR A 133 -22.90 2.72 -32.19
C THR A 133 -22.62 1.26 -31.91
N LEU A 134 -23.58 0.39 -32.20
CA LEU A 134 -23.39 -1.05 -32.07
C LEU A 134 -22.34 -1.55 -33.09
N GLN A 135 -22.36 -1.03 -34.31
CA GLN A 135 -21.33 -1.34 -35.31
C GLN A 135 -19.93 -0.92 -34.84
N ALA A 136 -19.78 0.28 -34.27
CA ALA A 136 -18.51 0.73 -33.72
C ALA A 136 -17.99 -0.16 -32.57
N LEU A 137 -18.88 -0.72 -31.75
CA LEU A 137 -18.50 -1.70 -30.72
C LEU A 137 -18.05 -3.03 -31.33
N LEU A 138 -18.65 -3.47 -32.44
CA LEU A 138 -18.27 -4.69 -33.15
C LEU A 138 -16.90 -4.54 -33.84
N ASP A 139 -16.63 -3.36 -34.40
CA ASP A 139 -15.40 -3.09 -35.15
C ASP A 139 -14.17 -2.88 -34.24
N TYR A 140 -14.37 -2.68 -32.94
CA TYR A 140 -13.29 -2.41 -31.98
C TYR A 140 -12.57 -3.69 -31.50
N HIS A 141 -11.25 -3.61 -31.33
CA HIS A 141 -10.39 -4.78 -31.03
C HIS A 141 -10.38 -5.23 -29.55
N TRP A 142 -11.08 -4.53 -28.65
CA TRP A 142 -11.24 -4.88 -27.23
C TRP A 142 -9.99 -5.45 -26.53
N PRO A 143 -8.89 -4.71 -26.41
CA PRO A 143 -7.68 -5.15 -25.70
C PRO A 143 -7.95 -5.49 -24.22
N GLY A 144 -8.84 -4.77 -23.54
CA GLY A 144 -9.25 -5.00 -22.15
C GLY A 144 -10.46 -5.94 -22.00
N ASN A 145 -10.90 -6.59 -23.08
CA ASN A 145 -11.95 -7.62 -23.08
C ASN A 145 -13.30 -7.08 -22.53
N VAL A 146 -14.10 -7.92 -21.87
CA VAL A 146 -15.43 -7.54 -21.34
C VAL A 146 -15.38 -6.37 -20.35
N ARG A 147 -14.32 -6.24 -19.55
CA ARG A 147 -14.18 -5.15 -18.56
C ARG A 147 -14.06 -3.77 -19.24
N GLU A 148 -13.37 -3.71 -20.38
CA GLU A 148 -13.29 -2.49 -21.17
C GLU A 148 -14.63 -2.15 -21.82
N LEU A 149 -15.34 -3.15 -22.37
CA LEU A 149 -16.70 -2.97 -22.91
C LEU A 149 -17.66 -2.42 -21.86
N GLU A 150 -17.63 -2.98 -20.64
CA GLU A 150 -18.43 -2.51 -19.52
C GLU A 150 -18.14 -1.04 -19.19
N ASN A 151 -16.87 -0.66 -19.07
CA ASN A 151 -16.45 0.71 -18.75
C ASN A 151 -16.82 1.70 -19.86
N THR A 152 -16.61 1.33 -21.12
CA THR A 152 -17.00 2.13 -22.30
C THR A 152 -18.49 2.43 -22.27
N LEU A 153 -19.33 1.41 -22.04
CA LEU A 153 -20.78 1.57 -21.99
C LEU A 153 -21.25 2.33 -20.74
N HIS A 154 -20.63 2.08 -19.59
CA HIS A 154 -20.88 2.86 -18.38
C HIS A 154 -20.65 4.35 -18.63
N ASN A 155 -19.50 4.70 -19.22
CA ASN A 155 -19.14 6.08 -19.55
C ASN A 155 -20.08 6.68 -20.59
N ALA A 156 -20.43 5.92 -21.63
CA ALA A 156 -21.38 6.37 -22.65
C ALA A 156 -22.76 6.69 -22.03
N VAL A 157 -23.25 5.83 -21.13
CA VAL A 157 -24.50 6.06 -20.39
C VAL A 157 -24.41 7.31 -19.50
N LEU A 158 -23.29 7.49 -18.80
CA LEU A 158 -23.06 8.63 -17.90
C LEU A 158 -23.00 9.97 -18.64
N LEU A 159 -22.34 10.00 -19.80
CA LEU A 159 -22.09 11.21 -20.58
C LEU A 159 -23.22 11.55 -21.57
N SER A 160 -24.03 10.56 -21.96
CA SER A 160 -25.17 10.78 -22.85
C SER A 160 -26.24 11.61 -22.16
N LYS A 161 -26.72 12.67 -22.82
CA LYS A 161 -27.92 13.41 -22.41
C LYS A 161 -29.18 12.85 -23.07
N ASP A 162 -29.02 12.19 -24.21
CA ASP A 162 -30.09 11.67 -25.04
C ASP A 162 -30.44 10.20 -24.72
N ALA A 163 -31.64 9.78 -25.14
CA ALA A 163 -32.07 8.39 -25.00
C ALA A 163 -31.36 7.44 -25.98
N LEU A 164 -30.81 7.98 -27.06
CA LEU A 164 -30.09 7.25 -28.09
C LEU A 164 -28.59 7.53 -27.98
N ILE A 165 -27.78 6.50 -27.72
CA ILE A 165 -26.33 6.63 -27.60
C ILE A 165 -25.70 6.55 -28.99
N ALA A 166 -24.99 7.59 -29.38
CA ALA A 166 -24.31 7.72 -30.68
C ALA A 166 -22.82 7.32 -30.60
N PRO A 167 -22.15 6.99 -31.72
CA PRO A 167 -20.79 6.43 -31.70
C PRO A 167 -19.75 7.31 -31.01
N HIS A 168 -19.85 8.64 -31.19
CA HIS A 168 -18.93 9.62 -30.60
C HIS A 168 -18.95 9.62 -29.06
N GLN A 169 -19.99 9.07 -28.44
CA GLN A 169 -20.14 8.98 -26.99
C GLN A 169 -19.44 7.76 -26.38
N LEU A 170 -19.07 6.76 -27.21
CA LEU A 170 -18.37 5.56 -26.75
C LEU A 170 -16.89 5.83 -26.43
N ARG A 171 -16.28 6.88 -27.00
CA ARG A 171 -14.85 7.20 -26.86
C ARG A 171 -13.90 6.01 -27.16
N LEU A 172 -14.32 5.11 -28.06
CA LEU A 172 -13.46 4.06 -28.60
C LEU A 172 -12.30 4.74 -29.35
N ASN A 173 -11.06 4.32 -29.11
CA ASN A 173 -9.80 4.88 -29.65
C ASN A 173 -9.10 6.01 -28.89
N GLN A 174 -9.46 6.35 -27.65
CA GLN A 174 -8.65 7.29 -26.85
C GLN A 174 -7.34 6.71 -26.27
N ASN A 175 -6.91 5.52 -26.71
CA ASN A 175 -5.57 4.99 -26.46
C ASN A 175 -5.11 4.14 -27.64
N LEU A 176 -4.28 4.72 -28.53
CA LEU A 176 -2.96 4.20 -28.93
C LEU A 176 -2.44 4.67 -30.32
N GLN A 177 -3.21 5.32 -31.20
CA GLN A 177 -2.68 5.68 -32.55
C GLN A 177 -2.94 7.12 -33.07
N ASP A 178 -3.83 7.92 -32.48
CA ASP A 178 -4.11 9.31 -32.94
C ASP A 178 -3.54 10.41 -32.03
N ALA A 179 -2.29 10.24 -31.57
CA ALA A 179 -1.51 11.30 -30.93
C ALA A 179 -0.81 12.22 -31.95
N GLY A 180 -1.14 12.12 -33.23
CA GLY A 180 -0.53 12.90 -34.30
C GLY A 180 -1.55 13.74 -35.05
N ILE A 181 -1.52 15.05 -34.80
CA ILE A 181 -1.92 16.09 -35.76
C ILE A 181 -3.44 16.29 -35.92
N ALA A 182 -4.02 17.16 -35.07
CA ALA A 182 -4.99 18.22 -35.47
C ALA A 182 -5.69 18.89 -34.28
N GLY A 183 -5.78 18.24 -33.11
CA GLY A 183 -6.45 18.81 -31.92
C GLY A 183 -5.54 19.57 -30.94
N ASP A 184 -4.23 19.26 -30.95
CA ASP A 184 -3.29 19.73 -29.94
C ASP A 184 -2.72 21.14 -30.24
N ASP A 185 -2.91 21.65 -31.46
CA ASP A 185 -2.31 22.93 -31.84
C ASP A 185 -3.08 24.14 -31.27
N ALA A 186 -4.36 24.00 -30.92
CA ALA A 186 -5.11 25.10 -30.30
C ALA A 186 -4.77 25.28 -28.80
N ILE A 187 -4.71 24.17 -28.05
CA ILE A 187 -4.39 24.17 -26.63
C ILE A 187 -2.88 24.39 -26.43
N GLY A 188 -2.03 23.75 -27.23
CA GLY A 188 -0.59 23.97 -27.24
C GLY A 188 -0.23 25.44 -27.54
N HIS A 189 -0.90 26.07 -28.52
CA HIS A 189 -0.65 27.48 -28.86
C HIS A 189 -1.21 28.45 -27.80
N PHE A 190 -2.31 28.11 -27.12
CA PHE A 190 -2.82 28.84 -25.96
C PHE A 190 -1.85 28.76 -24.77
N MET A 191 -1.35 27.56 -24.44
CA MET A 191 -0.41 27.32 -23.35
C MET A 191 0.94 28.01 -23.60
N ARG A 192 1.49 27.94 -24.83
CA ARG A 192 2.73 28.66 -25.19
C ARG A 192 2.59 30.17 -25.04
N ARG A 193 1.45 30.75 -25.43
CA ARG A 193 1.17 32.19 -25.26
C ARG A 193 1.05 32.59 -23.79
N GLN A 194 0.44 31.75 -22.95
CA GLN A 194 0.32 32.04 -21.51
C GLN A 194 1.66 31.87 -20.76
N LEU A 195 2.52 30.94 -21.20
CA LEU A 195 3.86 30.74 -20.65
C LEU A 195 4.86 31.87 -20.99
N GLN A 196 4.56 32.68 -22.01
CA GLN A 196 5.35 33.86 -22.38
C GLN A 196 4.94 35.14 -21.61
N GLY A 197 3.89 35.09 -20.78
CA GLY A 197 3.41 36.19 -19.94
C GLY A 197 3.79 36.05 -18.47
N ASP A 198 3.12 36.79 -17.58
CA ASP A 198 3.31 36.63 -16.12
C ASP A 198 2.86 35.23 -15.65
N THR A 199 3.83 34.44 -15.20
CA THR A 199 3.69 33.06 -14.77
C THR A 199 3.26 32.92 -13.30
N THR A 200 3.17 34.03 -12.57
CA THR A 200 2.77 34.04 -11.17
C THR A 200 1.34 33.49 -11.04
N GLN A 201 1.19 32.35 -10.34
CA GLN A 201 -0.08 31.63 -10.19
C GLN A 201 -0.76 31.19 -11.51
N LEU A 202 0.02 30.98 -12.59
CA LEU A 202 -0.52 30.57 -13.90
C LEU A 202 -1.40 29.31 -13.80
N TYR A 203 -0.94 28.30 -13.04
CA TYR A 203 -1.70 27.09 -12.77
C TYR A 203 -3.06 27.40 -12.15
N GLN A 204 -3.09 28.26 -11.12
CA GLN A 204 -4.32 28.65 -10.44
C GLN A 204 -5.27 29.39 -11.40
N ARG A 205 -4.75 30.29 -12.25
CA ARG A 205 -5.54 31.06 -13.21
C ARG A 205 -6.18 30.17 -14.28
N VAL A 206 -5.40 29.27 -14.87
CA VAL A 206 -5.87 28.33 -15.90
C VAL A 206 -6.88 27.36 -15.31
N LEU A 207 -6.59 26.78 -14.15
CA LEU A 207 -7.50 25.88 -13.44
C LEU A 207 -8.80 26.58 -13.06
N ASN A 208 -8.73 27.80 -12.52
CA ASN A 208 -9.90 28.59 -12.14
C ASN A 208 -10.79 28.94 -13.35
N SER A 209 -10.17 29.33 -14.48
CA SER A 209 -10.88 29.64 -15.72
C SER A 209 -11.53 28.39 -16.32
N LEU A 210 -10.84 27.25 -16.29
CA LEU A 210 -11.36 25.96 -16.76
C LEU A 210 -12.55 25.51 -15.91
N VAL A 211 -12.42 25.54 -14.58
CA VAL A 211 -13.49 25.16 -13.64
C VAL A 211 -14.70 26.07 -13.79
N ARG A 212 -14.49 27.39 -13.94
CA ARG A 212 -15.58 28.35 -14.16
C ARG A 212 -16.31 28.10 -15.47
N SER A 213 -15.58 27.93 -16.57
CA SER A 213 -16.17 27.67 -17.90
C SER A 213 -16.96 26.37 -17.93
N ALA A 214 -16.44 25.31 -17.27
CA ALA A 214 -17.14 24.04 -17.15
C ALA A 214 -18.39 24.12 -16.26
N PHE A 215 -18.37 24.97 -15.24
CA PHE A 215 -19.51 25.20 -14.35
C PHE A 215 -20.64 25.96 -15.06
N GLU A 216 -20.28 26.98 -15.85
CA GLU A 216 -21.21 27.73 -16.71
C GLU A 216 -21.81 26.84 -17.81
N ALA A 217 -20.99 26.05 -18.52
CA ALA A 217 -21.46 25.10 -19.54
C ALA A 217 -22.33 23.95 -19.00
N SER A 218 -22.37 23.79 -17.67
CA SER A 218 -23.20 22.81 -16.98
C SER A 218 -24.42 23.45 -16.28
N ASP A 219 -24.75 24.72 -16.58
CA ASP A 219 -25.84 25.49 -15.95
C ASP A 219 -25.78 25.46 -14.40
N GLY A 220 -24.57 25.47 -13.83
CA GLY A 220 -24.36 25.41 -12.38
C GLY A 220 -24.58 24.03 -11.73
N ASN A 221 -24.78 22.98 -12.53
CA ASN A 221 -24.92 21.60 -12.03
C ASN A 221 -23.55 21.01 -11.68
N GLN A 222 -23.22 20.99 -10.38
CA GLN A 222 -21.94 20.49 -9.85
C GLN A 222 -21.63 19.04 -10.23
N LEU A 223 -22.62 18.15 -10.31
CA LEU A 223 -22.38 16.76 -10.70
C LEU A 223 -21.97 16.69 -12.17
N GLN A 224 -22.68 17.42 -13.03
CA GLN A 224 -22.37 17.50 -14.45
C GLN A 224 -21.03 18.20 -14.71
N THR A 225 -20.70 19.25 -13.96
CA THR A 225 -19.39 19.91 -14.03
C THR A 225 -18.26 18.99 -13.63
N ALA A 226 -18.45 18.15 -12.59
CA ALA A 226 -17.42 17.24 -12.11
C ALA A 226 -17.15 16.15 -13.14
N MET A 227 -18.22 15.64 -13.76
CA MET A 227 -18.15 14.69 -14.86
C MET A 227 -17.50 15.31 -16.11
N LEU A 228 -17.84 16.55 -16.45
CA LEU A 228 -17.27 17.27 -17.59
C LEU A 228 -15.75 17.48 -17.44
N LEU A 229 -15.29 17.71 -16.22
CA LEU A 229 -13.87 17.88 -15.88
C LEU A 229 -13.14 16.57 -15.56
N GLY A 230 -13.83 15.42 -15.49
CA GLY A 230 -13.23 14.13 -15.17
C GLY A 230 -12.68 14.02 -13.73
N ILE A 231 -13.20 14.82 -12.79
CA ILE A 231 -12.76 14.84 -11.38
C ILE A 231 -13.90 14.43 -10.45
N SER A 232 -13.57 13.99 -9.22
CA SER A 232 -14.60 13.63 -8.25
C SER A 232 -15.46 14.85 -7.87
N ARG A 233 -16.75 14.62 -7.53
CA ARG A 233 -17.66 15.66 -7.02
C ARG A 233 -17.04 16.42 -5.84
N ASN A 234 -16.31 15.72 -4.97
CA ASN A 234 -15.67 16.32 -3.81
C ASN A 234 -14.50 17.23 -4.21
N THR A 235 -13.68 16.81 -5.17
CA THR A 235 -12.61 17.62 -5.76
C THR A 235 -13.16 18.88 -6.41
N LEU A 236 -14.20 18.76 -7.25
CA LEU A 236 -14.86 19.92 -7.85
C LEU A 236 -15.41 20.87 -6.78
N ARG A 237 -16.10 20.33 -5.77
CA ARG A 237 -16.72 21.15 -4.73
C ARG A 237 -15.69 21.97 -3.96
N THR A 238 -14.49 21.43 -3.74
CA THR A 238 -13.36 22.17 -3.17
C THR A 238 -12.92 23.32 -4.08
N HIS A 239 -12.79 23.08 -5.39
CA HIS A 239 -12.46 24.14 -6.36
C HIS A 239 -13.54 25.23 -6.45
N LEU A 240 -14.83 24.85 -6.49
CA LEU A 240 -15.95 25.81 -6.52
C LEU A 240 -16.05 26.63 -5.22
N ALA A 241 -15.72 26.04 -4.06
CA ALA A 241 -15.68 26.74 -2.79
C ALA A 241 -14.52 27.74 -2.72
N HIS A 242 -13.33 27.37 -3.23
CA HIS A 242 -12.19 28.29 -3.35
C HIS A 242 -12.45 29.44 -4.32
N LEU A 243 -13.26 29.20 -5.36
CA LEU A 243 -13.71 30.22 -6.32
C LEU A 243 -14.86 31.11 -5.80
N GLY A 244 -15.42 30.81 -4.62
CA GLY A 244 -16.56 31.53 -4.06
C GLY A 244 -17.89 31.31 -4.80
N LEU A 245 -17.95 30.35 -5.73
CA LEU A 245 -19.14 30.06 -6.56
C LEU A 245 -20.19 29.22 -5.82
N ILE A 246 -19.80 28.59 -4.71
CA ILE A 246 -20.72 27.90 -3.81
C ILE A 246 -20.40 28.28 -2.35
N LYS A 247 -21.44 28.38 -1.52
CA LYS A 247 -21.26 28.67 -0.09
C LYS A 247 -20.51 27.51 0.59
N PRO A 248 -19.50 27.77 1.43
CA PRO A 248 -18.92 26.73 2.28
C PRO A 248 -20.02 26.13 3.17
N ARG A 249 -19.97 24.80 3.37
CA ARG A 249 -21.03 24.07 4.07
C ARG A 249 -21.14 24.57 5.51
N ARG A 250 -22.17 25.36 5.80
CA ARG A 250 -22.56 25.73 7.16
C ARG A 250 -23.10 24.47 7.83
N ARG A 251 -22.33 23.90 8.76
CA ARG A 251 -22.77 22.76 9.57
C ARG A 251 -23.86 23.29 10.50
N ALA A 252 -25.08 22.76 10.36
CA ALA A 252 -26.19 23.14 11.22
C ALA A 252 -25.82 22.86 12.68
N ALA A 253 -25.95 23.89 13.52
CA ALA A 253 -25.85 23.74 14.97
C ALA A 253 -27.01 22.83 15.42
N SER A 254 -26.67 21.67 15.97
CA SER A 254 -27.64 20.81 16.65
C SER A 254 -28.09 21.50 17.92
N THR A 255 -29.37 21.83 17.99
CA THR A 255 -30.07 22.29 19.18
C THR A 255 -29.92 21.29 20.32
N ALA A 256 -29.58 21.81 21.49
CA ALA A 256 -29.43 21.08 22.72
C ALA A 256 -30.69 20.27 23.08
N VAL A 257 -30.49 18.99 23.41
CA VAL A 257 -31.45 18.19 24.17
C VAL A 257 -30.72 17.77 25.44
N SER A 258 -31.36 18.05 26.59
CA SER A 258 -30.91 17.69 27.94
C SER A 258 -30.75 16.16 28.11
N PRO A 259 -29.94 15.70 29.08
CA PRO A 259 -29.29 14.39 29.02
C PRO A 259 -30.26 13.27 29.43
N PRO A 260 -30.16 12.06 28.84
CA PRO A 260 -30.56 10.86 29.55
C PRO A 260 -29.46 10.47 30.54
N ALA A 261 -29.87 9.82 31.62
CA ALA A 261 -29.06 9.39 32.73
C ALA A 261 -27.80 8.61 32.32
N ALA A 262 -26.77 8.74 33.16
CA ALA A 262 -25.44 8.16 33.01
C ALA A 262 -25.44 6.73 32.47
N TRP A 263 -24.89 6.57 31.27
CA TRP A 263 -24.37 5.29 30.78
C TRP A 263 -22.97 5.06 31.35
N PRO A 264 -22.54 3.81 31.57
CA PRO A 264 -21.21 3.52 32.09
C PRO A 264 -20.15 4.07 31.13
N GLN A 265 -19.13 4.74 31.66
CA GLN A 265 -17.99 5.21 30.87
C GLN A 265 -17.32 4.01 30.20
N GLN A 266 -17.42 3.96 28.87
CA GLN A 266 -16.83 2.91 28.05
C GLN A 266 -15.30 3.05 28.09
N GLU A 267 -14.62 2.01 28.54
CA GLU A 267 -13.15 1.94 28.63
C GLU A 267 -12.52 2.23 27.26
N GLN A 268 -11.66 3.25 27.18
CA GLN A 268 -11.10 3.70 25.91
C GLN A 268 -9.84 2.89 25.60
N GLN A 269 -9.76 2.28 24.41
CA GLN A 269 -8.60 1.44 24.05
C GLN A 269 -7.64 2.18 23.12
N LEU A 270 -6.34 2.09 23.39
CA LEU A 270 -5.27 2.55 22.50
C LEU A 270 -4.52 1.35 21.92
N ARG A 271 -4.68 1.10 20.62
CA ARG A 271 -4.07 -0.03 19.92
C ARG A 271 -2.83 0.43 19.17
N ILE A 272 -1.67 -0.09 19.56
CA ILE A 272 -0.35 0.29 19.05
C ILE A 272 0.24 -0.85 18.26
N GLY A 273 0.47 -0.61 16.97
CA GLY A 273 1.30 -1.48 16.13
C GLY A 273 2.78 -1.14 16.30
N TYR A 274 3.62 -2.14 16.51
CA TYR A 274 5.06 -1.93 16.67
C TYR A 274 5.89 -3.03 16.02
N GLN A 275 7.13 -2.69 15.69
CA GLN A 275 8.20 -3.65 15.43
C GLN A 275 9.04 -3.77 16.70
N LYS A 276 9.51 -4.98 17.02
CA LYS A 276 10.16 -5.26 18.31
C LYS A 276 11.38 -4.39 18.62
N PHE A 277 12.14 -3.97 17.62
CA PHE A 277 13.34 -3.15 17.79
C PHE A 277 13.03 -1.65 17.74
N GLY A 278 13.73 -0.88 18.57
CA GLY A 278 13.66 0.59 18.62
C GLY A 278 12.82 1.12 19.78
N ASN A 279 12.43 2.39 19.68
CA ASN A 279 11.84 3.15 20.78
C ASN A 279 10.52 2.54 21.31
N LEU A 280 9.57 2.17 20.43
CA LEU A 280 8.34 1.50 20.87
C LEU A 280 8.60 0.15 21.56
N GLY A 281 9.63 -0.58 21.15
CA GLY A 281 10.04 -1.83 21.81
C GLY A 281 10.48 -1.60 23.26
N VAL A 282 11.31 -0.57 23.49
CA VAL A 282 11.74 -0.17 24.83
C VAL A 282 10.58 0.41 25.65
N LEU A 283 9.71 1.21 25.02
CA LEU A 283 8.53 1.79 25.66
C LEU A 283 7.59 0.71 26.20
N LYS A 284 7.31 -0.33 25.39
CA LYS A 284 6.53 -1.51 25.78
C LYS A 284 7.22 -2.29 26.89
N ALA A 285 8.51 -2.59 26.75
CA ALA A 285 9.25 -3.38 27.74
C ALA A 285 9.26 -2.72 29.12
N ARG A 286 9.25 -1.39 29.17
CA ARG A 286 9.19 -0.58 30.39
C ARG A 286 7.77 -0.32 30.91
N GLN A 287 6.74 -0.77 30.20
CA GLN A 287 5.31 -0.59 30.54
C GLN A 287 4.93 0.87 30.87
N SER A 288 5.62 1.83 30.23
CA SER A 288 5.52 3.24 30.65
C SER A 288 4.21 3.90 30.24
N LEU A 289 3.55 3.39 29.18
CA LEU A 289 2.21 3.87 28.79
C LEU A 289 1.15 3.31 29.74
N GLU A 290 1.23 2.03 30.07
CA GLU A 290 0.32 1.35 30.99
C GLU A 290 0.33 2.04 32.36
N GLN A 291 1.50 2.34 32.89
CA GLN A 291 1.64 3.10 34.14
C GLN A 291 1.06 4.51 34.04
N ARG A 292 1.28 5.20 32.91
CA ARG A 292 0.78 6.56 32.68
C ARG A 292 -0.75 6.63 32.56
N PHE A 293 -1.37 5.57 32.06
CA PHE A 293 -2.79 5.52 31.76
C PHE A 293 -3.63 4.71 32.76
N ALA A 294 -3.00 4.10 33.77
CA ALA A 294 -3.66 3.30 34.80
C ALA A 294 -4.85 4.03 35.45
N ASP A 295 -4.71 5.33 35.74
CA ASP A 295 -5.74 6.14 36.40
C ASP A 295 -6.78 6.75 35.44
N ARG A 296 -6.65 6.50 34.13
CA ARG A 296 -7.49 7.13 33.09
C ARG A 296 -8.49 6.19 32.44
N HIS A 297 -8.61 4.95 32.91
CA HIS A 297 -9.45 3.91 32.27
C HIS A 297 -9.13 3.73 30.77
N ILE A 298 -7.85 3.85 30.40
CA ILE A 298 -7.36 3.66 29.03
C ILE A 298 -6.50 2.38 28.99
N SER A 299 -6.95 1.38 28.24
CA SER A 299 -6.20 0.13 28.07
C SER A 299 -5.25 0.22 26.87
N ILE A 300 -4.00 -0.21 27.03
CA ILE A 300 -2.99 -0.24 25.96
C ILE A 300 -2.92 -1.65 25.37
N LEU A 301 -3.10 -1.77 24.05
CA LEU A 301 -3.03 -3.02 23.33
C LEU A 301 -1.87 -2.98 22.32
N TRP A 302 -0.89 -3.86 22.50
CA TRP A 302 0.28 -3.95 21.62
C TRP A 302 0.11 -5.07 20.59
N SER A 303 0.31 -4.74 19.32
CA SER A 303 0.32 -5.68 18.20
C SER A 303 1.67 -5.66 17.50
N GLU A 304 2.35 -6.80 17.46
CA GLU A 304 3.64 -6.95 16.78
C GLU A 304 3.42 -7.15 15.28
N PHE A 305 4.20 -6.44 14.46
CA PHE A 305 4.22 -6.62 13.01
C PHE A 305 5.64 -6.93 12.51
N PRO A 306 5.77 -7.81 11.49
CA PRO A 306 7.08 -8.18 10.95
C PRO A 306 7.74 -7.06 10.13
N ALA A 307 6.94 -6.16 9.52
CA ALA A 307 7.44 -5.02 8.77
C ALA A 307 6.36 -3.93 8.61
N GLY A 308 6.78 -2.78 8.06
CA GLY A 308 5.95 -1.59 7.89
C GLY A 308 4.69 -1.78 7.01
N PRO A 309 4.74 -2.49 5.87
CA PRO A 309 3.56 -2.69 5.03
C PRO A 309 2.40 -3.41 5.74
N GLN A 310 2.71 -4.43 6.55
CA GLN A 310 1.71 -5.19 7.32
C GLN A 310 1.10 -4.31 8.42
N LEU A 311 1.92 -3.51 9.10
CA LEU A 311 1.46 -2.55 10.10
C LEU A 311 0.52 -1.50 9.47
N LEU A 312 0.86 -0.96 8.30
CA LEU A 312 0.03 0.01 7.59
C LEU A 312 -1.29 -0.59 7.09
N HIS A 313 -1.29 -1.86 6.70
CA HIS A 313 -2.52 -2.58 6.37
C HIS A 313 -3.46 -2.65 7.58
N ALA A 314 -2.94 -3.01 8.75
CA ALA A 314 -3.69 -3.02 10.00
C ALA A 314 -4.18 -1.61 10.41
N LEU A 315 -3.35 -0.58 10.22
CA LEU A 315 -3.74 0.82 10.48
C LEU A 315 -4.90 1.25 9.59
N ASN A 316 -4.91 0.80 8.33
CA ASN A 316 -5.96 1.10 7.36
C ASN A 316 -7.27 0.35 7.64
N ASN A 317 -7.20 -0.88 8.14
CA ASN A 317 -8.37 -1.71 8.45
C ASN A 317 -8.97 -1.44 9.84
N ASP A 318 -8.62 -0.29 10.46
CA ASP A 318 -9.04 0.06 11.81
C ASP A 318 -8.62 -0.95 12.89
N GLU A 319 -7.61 -1.80 12.66
CA GLU A 319 -7.15 -2.80 13.64
C GLU A 319 -6.23 -2.18 14.70
N ILE A 320 -5.45 -1.17 14.31
CA ILE A 320 -4.61 -0.36 15.20
C ILE A 320 -4.91 1.14 15.03
N ASP A 321 -4.55 1.95 16.03
CA ASP A 321 -4.75 3.40 16.07
C ASP A 321 -3.47 4.18 15.76
N PHE A 322 -2.33 3.63 16.17
CA PHE A 322 -1.02 4.25 16.11
C PHE A 322 0.07 3.20 15.82
N GLY A 323 1.17 3.59 15.19
CA GLY A 323 2.34 2.72 15.06
C GLY A 323 3.56 3.37 14.40
N THR A 324 4.60 2.58 14.15
CA THR A 324 5.86 3.06 13.56
C THR A 324 6.26 2.29 12.31
N THR A 325 6.79 3.00 11.31
CA THR A 325 7.38 2.39 10.11
C THR A 325 8.57 3.18 9.60
N GLY A 326 9.36 2.60 8.70
CA GLY A 326 10.36 3.35 7.92
C GLY A 326 9.74 4.36 6.95
N GLU A 327 10.59 5.09 6.24
CA GLU A 327 10.23 6.14 5.28
C GLU A 327 9.44 5.67 4.05
N VAL A 328 9.69 4.47 3.52
CA VAL A 328 9.05 4.03 2.26
C VAL A 328 7.59 3.58 2.42
N PRO A 329 7.20 2.71 3.36
CA PRO A 329 5.83 2.20 3.45
C PRO A 329 4.72 3.28 3.53
N PRO A 330 4.88 4.38 4.29
CA PRO A 330 3.92 5.48 4.37
C PRO A 330 3.55 6.09 3.02
N ILE A 331 4.51 6.17 2.10
CA ILE A 331 4.34 6.74 0.75
C ILE A 331 3.37 5.87 -0.05
N PHE A 332 3.56 4.56 -0.04
CA PHE A 332 2.66 3.61 -0.70
C PHE A 332 1.26 3.63 -0.10
N ALA A 333 1.17 3.68 1.24
CA ALA A 333 -0.13 3.77 1.91
C ALA A 333 -0.87 5.06 1.54
N GLN A 334 -0.18 6.19 1.50
CA GLN A 334 -0.77 7.45 1.07
C GLN A 334 -1.22 7.41 -0.39
N ALA A 335 -0.42 6.81 -1.29
CA ALA A 335 -0.77 6.66 -2.70
C ALA A 335 -2.00 5.77 -2.91
N GLN A 336 -2.28 4.84 -2.00
CA GLN A 336 -3.50 4.03 -2.02
C GLN A 336 -4.74 4.74 -1.45
N GLY A 337 -4.57 5.97 -0.91
CA GLY A 337 -5.66 6.77 -0.36
C GLY A 337 -6.00 6.45 1.09
N HIS A 338 -5.10 5.77 1.80
CA HIS A 338 -5.32 5.38 3.20
C HIS A 338 -5.36 6.58 4.13
N GLY A 339 -6.31 6.57 5.07
CA GLY A 339 -6.58 7.67 5.99
C GLY A 339 -5.59 7.79 7.16
N MET A 340 -4.29 7.78 6.88
CA MET A 340 -3.24 7.93 7.91
C MET A 340 -2.66 9.36 7.94
N VAL A 341 -2.00 9.69 9.05
CA VAL A 341 -1.21 10.91 9.21
C VAL A 341 0.16 10.63 9.84
N TYR A 342 1.19 11.35 9.38
CA TYR A 342 2.49 11.48 10.02
C TYR A 342 2.36 12.34 11.28
N VAL A 343 2.68 11.74 12.42
CA VAL A 343 2.60 12.39 13.74
C VAL A 343 3.96 12.94 14.16
N ALA A 344 4.99 12.11 14.04
CA ALA A 344 6.35 12.42 14.46
C ALA A 344 7.35 11.58 13.65
N TYR A 345 8.64 11.88 13.82
CA TYR A 345 9.71 11.12 13.19
C TYR A 345 10.90 10.95 14.15
N GLU A 346 11.77 9.99 13.85
CA GLU A 346 13.11 9.90 14.42
C GLU A 346 14.17 10.33 13.39
N PRO A 347 15.29 10.95 13.81
CA PRO A 347 16.33 11.41 12.92
C PRO A 347 16.90 10.33 11.99
N PRO A 348 17.55 10.72 10.88
CA PRO A 348 18.20 9.80 9.95
C PRO A 348 19.13 8.79 10.63
N ALA A 349 19.11 7.56 10.13
CA ALA A 349 19.93 6.44 10.58
C ALA A 349 20.55 5.68 9.40
N PRO A 350 21.34 6.35 8.54
CA PRO A 350 21.90 5.74 7.33
C PRO A 350 22.75 4.49 7.62
N GLN A 351 23.44 4.45 8.75
CA GLN A 351 24.32 3.35 9.16
C GLN A 351 23.56 2.11 9.66
N SER A 352 22.24 2.21 9.89
CA SER A 352 21.40 1.08 10.32
C SER A 352 20.87 0.22 9.18
N VAL A 353 21.29 0.51 7.95
CA VAL A 353 20.98 -0.24 6.74
C VAL A 353 22.26 -0.43 5.93
N ALA A 354 22.53 -1.64 5.45
CA ALA A 354 23.74 -1.90 4.71
C ALA A 354 23.64 -3.13 3.80
N MET A 355 24.54 -3.19 2.83
CA MET A 355 24.89 -4.42 2.14
C MET A 355 26.03 -5.11 2.86
N VAL A 356 25.83 -6.39 3.18
CA VAL A 356 26.83 -7.26 3.79
C VAL A 356 27.19 -8.42 2.88
N VAL A 357 28.45 -8.85 2.97
CA VAL A 357 29.01 -9.99 2.24
C VAL A 357 29.86 -10.84 3.20
N PRO A 358 30.14 -12.12 2.87
CA PRO A 358 31.07 -12.94 3.63
C PRO A 358 32.45 -12.29 3.68
N ASN A 359 33.18 -12.46 4.78
CA ASN A 359 34.47 -11.80 4.97
C ASN A 359 35.49 -12.12 3.86
N ASP A 360 35.52 -13.36 3.41
CA ASP A 360 36.35 -13.90 2.34
C ASP A 360 35.83 -13.58 0.93
N SER A 361 34.65 -12.97 0.79
CA SER A 361 34.05 -12.65 -0.51
C SER A 361 34.94 -11.73 -1.34
N PRO A 362 35.02 -11.95 -2.67
CA PRO A 362 35.73 -11.06 -3.58
C PRO A 362 35.03 -9.71 -3.77
N ILE A 363 33.77 -9.55 -3.36
CA ILE A 363 32.99 -8.30 -3.56
C ILE A 363 33.48 -7.25 -2.57
N ARG A 364 34.24 -6.24 -3.01
CA ARG A 364 34.81 -5.19 -2.14
C ARG A 364 34.01 -3.90 -2.20
N SER A 365 33.29 -3.65 -3.28
CA SER A 365 32.51 -2.42 -3.48
C SER A 365 31.24 -2.66 -4.31
N ALA A 366 30.43 -1.61 -4.47
CA ALA A 366 29.26 -1.64 -5.35
C ALA A 366 29.61 -1.93 -6.83
N ALA A 367 30.84 -1.61 -7.26
CA ALA A 367 31.31 -1.89 -8.62
C ALA A 367 31.39 -3.40 -8.93
N ASP A 368 31.55 -4.24 -7.91
CA ASP A 368 31.70 -5.69 -8.05
C ASP A 368 30.36 -6.44 -8.16
N LEU A 369 29.23 -5.71 -8.17
CA LEU A 369 27.89 -6.29 -8.05
C LEU A 369 27.32 -6.83 -9.37
N ARG A 370 27.88 -6.46 -10.53
CA ARG A 370 27.39 -6.92 -11.83
C ARG A 370 27.34 -8.46 -11.89
N GLY A 371 26.17 -9.00 -12.19
CA GLY A 371 25.89 -10.44 -12.27
C GLY A 371 25.77 -11.17 -10.93
N LYS A 372 25.98 -10.49 -9.79
CA LYS A 372 25.89 -11.09 -8.45
C LYS A 372 24.45 -11.30 -8.02
N ARG A 373 24.25 -12.29 -7.15
CA ARG A 373 22.97 -12.62 -6.53
C ARG A 373 22.84 -11.86 -5.22
N ILE A 374 21.79 -11.05 -5.09
CA ILE A 374 21.61 -10.14 -3.96
C ILE A 374 20.27 -10.44 -3.28
N ALA A 375 20.31 -10.85 -2.01
CA ALA A 375 19.11 -10.98 -1.20
C ALA A 375 18.61 -9.62 -0.74
N VAL A 376 17.33 -9.32 -0.96
CA VAL A 376 16.73 -8.03 -0.58
C VAL A 376 15.24 -8.18 -0.23
N ASN A 377 14.76 -7.38 0.72
CA ASN A 377 13.34 -7.37 1.05
C ASN A 377 12.58 -6.39 0.12
N LYS A 378 11.59 -6.89 -0.64
CA LYS A 378 10.86 -6.13 -1.65
C LYS A 378 10.15 -4.92 -1.04
N GLY A 379 10.41 -3.73 -1.58
CA GLY A 379 9.73 -2.48 -1.17
C GLY A 379 10.17 -1.93 0.20
N SER A 380 11.28 -2.40 0.74
CA SER A 380 11.89 -1.91 1.99
C SER A 380 12.91 -0.80 1.76
N ASN A 381 13.33 -0.11 2.84
CA ASN A 381 14.41 0.90 2.77
C ASN A 381 15.72 0.31 2.20
N VAL A 382 16.03 -0.94 2.51
CA VAL A 382 17.23 -1.58 1.96
C VAL A 382 17.10 -1.94 0.48
N HIS A 383 15.87 -2.07 -0.05
CA HIS A 383 15.64 -2.17 -1.49
C HIS A 383 15.93 -0.85 -2.19
N TYR A 384 15.50 0.26 -1.58
CA TYR A 384 15.82 1.59 -2.09
C TYR A 384 17.33 1.88 -2.05
N LEU A 385 18.00 1.50 -0.95
CA LEU A 385 19.46 1.57 -0.86
C LEU A 385 20.15 0.80 -1.98
N LEU A 386 19.69 -0.43 -2.29
CA LEU A 386 20.25 -1.21 -3.39
C LEU A 386 20.10 -0.48 -4.74
N VAL A 387 18.94 0.11 -5.01
CA VAL A 387 18.74 0.89 -6.24
C VAL A 387 19.73 2.06 -6.32
N GLN A 388 19.92 2.80 -5.23
CA GLN A 388 20.90 3.90 -5.19
C GLN A 388 22.34 3.41 -5.41
N MET A 389 22.72 2.30 -4.77
CA MET A 389 24.06 1.72 -4.93
C MET A 389 24.35 1.27 -6.37
N LEU A 390 23.34 0.76 -7.09
CA LEU A 390 23.49 0.35 -8.48
C LEU A 390 23.56 1.56 -9.42
N ASP A 391 22.70 2.56 -9.20
CA ASP A 391 22.64 3.79 -10.01
C ASP A 391 23.98 4.54 -9.99
N GLU A 392 24.64 4.63 -8.82
CA GLU A 392 25.98 5.21 -8.66
C GLU A 392 27.06 4.55 -9.53
N GLN A 393 26.85 3.28 -9.90
CA GLN A 393 27.77 2.51 -10.74
C GLN A 393 27.30 2.42 -12.19
N GLY A 394 26.24 3.14 -12.55
CA GLY A 394 25.60 3.03 -13.86
C GLY A 394 25.01 1.65 -14.13
N LEU A 395 24.61 0.93 -13.08
CA LEU A 395 23.98 -0.39 -13.15
C LEU A 395 22.48 -0.27 -12.98
N ALA A 396 21.73 -1.04 -13.76
CA ALA A 396 20.31 -1.26 -13.56
C ALA A 396 20.06 -2.47 -12.65
N LEU A 397 18.84 -2.59 -12.11
CA LEU A 397 18.42 -3.80 -11.37
C LEU A 397 18.54 -5.08 -12.23
N SER A 398 18.43 -4.96 -13.56
CA SER A 398 18.63 -6.07 -14.51
C SER A 398 20.08 -6.53 -14.64
N ASP A 399 21.06 -5.71 -14.21
CA ASP A 399 22.48 -6.09 -14.22
C ASP A 399 22.86 -6.98 -13.03
N VAL A 400 21.95 -7.20 -12.08
CA VAL A 400 22.13 -8.08 -10.91
C VAL A 400 21.01 -9.11 -10.82
N ARG A 401 21.21 -10.17 -10.04
CA ARG A 401 20.21 -11.21 -9.81
C ARG A 401 19.54 -11.00 -8.46
N ILE A 402 18.37 -10.40 -8.45
CA ILE A 402 17.63 -10.11 -7.21
C ILE A 402 16.96 -11.38 -6.68
N VAL A 403 17.17 -11.66 -5.39
CA VAL A 403 16.48 -12.71 -4.63
C VAL A 403 15.64 -12.06 -3.55
N TYR A 404 14.32 -12.06 -3.72
CA TYR A 404 13.42 -11.48 -2.73
C TYR A 404 13.25 -12.39 -1.52
N ALA A 405 13.70 -11.93 -0.36
CA ALA A 405 13.62 -12.66 0.90
C ALA A 405 13.54 -11.70 2.10
N PRO A 406 12.91 -12.12 3.23
CA PRO A 406 13.05 -11.41 4.49
C PRO A 406 14.50 -11.44 4.98
N PRO A 407 14.96 -10.43 5.73
CA PRO A 407 16.30 -10.44 6.31
C PRO A 407 16.39 -11.59 7.31
N LYS A 408 17.56 -12.21 7.36
CA LYS A 408 17.81 -13.37 8.19
C LYS A 408 19.25 -13.32 8.68
N TYR A 409 19.41 -13.61 9.97
CA TYR A 409 20.69 -13.90 10.59
C TYR A 409 20.43 -14.74 11.85
N PRO A 410 21.25 -15.76 12.18
CA PRO A 410 22.41 -16.27 11.44
C PRO A 410 22.05 -16.91 10.09
N LEU A 411 23.01 -16.95 9.17
CA LEU A 411 22.87 -17.55 7.85
C LEU A 411 23.19 -19.05 7.90
N SER A 412 22.42 -19.87 7.19
CA SER A 412 22.72 -21.30 7.00
C SER A 412 23.66 -21.52 5.82
N ALA A 413 24.28 -22.70 5.73
CA ALA A 413 25.11 -23.07 4.58
C ALA A 413 24.37 -22.92 3.23
N THR A 414 23.06 -23.20 3.19
CA THR A 414 22.24 -23.00 1.99
C THR A 414 22.07 -21.53 1.65
N ASP A 415 21.96 -20.65 2.65
CA ASP A 415 21.86 -19.20 2.41
C ASP A 415 23.14 -18.70 1.72
N TYR A 416 24.31 -19.09 2.23
CA TYR A 416 25.62 -18.77 1.65
C TYR A 416 25.80 -19.28 0.21
N GLN A 417 25.15 -20.39 -0.13
CA GLN A 417 25.15 -20.90 -1.51
C GLN A 417 24.15 -20.18 -2.41
N ALA A 418 23.06 -19.64 -1.86
CA ALA A 418 21.96 -19.08 -2.62
C ALA A 418 22.25 -17.67 -3.17
N VAL A 419 22.96 -16.84 -2.40
CA VAL A 419 23.26 -15.44 -2.76
C VAL A 419 24.70 -15.05 -2.42
N ASP A 420 25.19 -14.00 -3.06
CA ASP A 420 26.56 -13.50 -2.91
C ASP A 420 26.65 -12.29 -1.96
N ALA A 421 25.53 -11.58 -1.76
CA ALA A 421 25.38 -10.44 -0.86
C ALA A 421 23.97 -10.36 -0.26
N TRP A 422 23.85 -9.75 0.92
CA TRP A 422 22.57 -9.52 1.61
C TRP A 422 22.38 -8.06 1.95
N MET A 423 21.19 -7.56 1.65
CA MET A 423 20.72 -6.29 2.17
C MET A 423 20.12 -6.50 3.56
N MET A 424 20.68 -5.85 4.57
CA MET A 424 20.30 -6.02 5.98
C MET A 424 20.05 -4.68 6.67
N TRP A 425 19.29 -4.74 7.76
CA TRP A 425 19.04 -3.61 8.65
C TRP A 425 19.16 -4.03 10.11
N ASP A 426 19.33 -3.05 11.00
CA ASP A 426 19.39 -3.28 12.43
C ASP A 426 18.07 -3.80 13.01
N PRO A 427 18.10 -4.74 13.97
CA PRO A 427 19.28 -5.16 14.73
C PRO A 427 20.06 -6.34 14.15
N LEU A 428 19.55 -6.99 13.10
CA LEU A 428 20.21 -8.15 12.48
C LEU A 428 21.55 -7.76 11.84
N LEU A 429 21.64 -6.55 11.25
CA LEU A 429 22.89 -6.02 10.70
C LEU A 429 24.00 -5.93 11.78
N SER A 430 23.67 -5.39 12.95
CA SER A 430 24.60 -5.31 14.07
C SER A 430 25.04 -6.68 14.58
N ASP A 431 24.11 -7.64 14.66
CA ASP A 431 24.44 -9.01 15.07
C ASP A 431 25.36 -9.72 14.06
N ALA A 432 25.03 -9.60 12.77
CA ALA A 432 25.84 -10.09 11.67
C ALA A 432 27.26 -9.51 11.68
N GLN A 433 27.39 -8.19 11.88
CA GLN A 433 28.70 -7.53 11.93
C GLN A 433 29.51 -7.96 13.16
N ARG A 434 28.88 -8.14 14.31
CA ARG A 434 29.57 -8.53 15.56
C ARG A 434 30.03 -9.97 15.57
N SER A 435 29.35 -10.85 14.84
CA SER A 435 29.76 -12.25 14.71
C SER A 435 31.14 -12.42 14.07
N GLY A 436 31.55 -11.46 13.23
CA GLY A 436 32.77 -11.56 12.44
C GLY A 436 32.67 -12.51 11.23
N GLU A 437 31.48 -12.95 10.84
CA GLU A 437 31.29 -13.76 9.62
C GLU A 437 31.09 -12.90 8.37
N LEU A 438 30.37 -11.78 8.53
CA LEU A 438 30.02 -10.86 7.45
C LEU A 438 30.70 -9.49 7.65
N ARG A 439 31.00 -8.83 6.53
CA ARG A 439 31.44 -7.42 6.50
C ARG A 439 30.49 -6.55 5.70
N VAL A 440 30.35 -5.30 6.14
CA VAL A 440 29.66 -4.25 5.41
C VAL A 440 30.54 -3.79 4.24
N ILE A 441 29.96 -3.65 3.05
CA ILE A 441 30.64 -3.06 1.88
C ILE A 441 30.18 -1.64 1.58
N ALA A 442 28.92 -1.34 1.92
CA ALA A 442 28.32 -0.01 1.82
C ALA A 442 27.09 0.04 2.74
N ASP A 443 26.89 1.18 3.38
CA ASP A 443 25.70 1.49 4.16
C ASP A 443 24.89 2.61 3.49
N GLY A 444 23.85 3.09 4.18
CA GLY A 444 23.00 4.17 3.70
C GLY A 444 23.66 5.55 3.66
N THR A 445 24.90 5.71 4.14
CA THR A 445 25.56 7.02 4.23
C THR A 445 25.68 7.63 2.85
N GLN A 446 25.25 8.89 2.72
CA GLN A 446 25.14 9.65 1.45
C GLN A 446 24.12 9.11 0.42
N ARG A 447 23.39 8.03 0.73
CA ARG A 447 22.46 7.36 -0.20
C ARG A 447 21.01 7.43 0.23
N VAL A 448 20.73 7.11 1.49
CA VAL A 448 19.38 7.06 2.06
C VAL A 448 19.40 7.62 3.48
N LEU A 449 18.32 8.28 3.88
CA LEU A 449 18.21 8.80 5.24
C LEU A 449 17.87 7.70 6.25
N ASN A 450 17.07 6.70 5.83
CA ASN A 450 16.58 5.63 6.68
C ASN A 450 15.85 6.18 7.93
N GLN A 451 14.97 7.16 7.71
CA GLN A 451 14.16 7.73 8.78
C GLN A 451 13.03 6.78 9.19
N GLN A 452 12.58 6.95 10.43
CA GLN A 452 11.41 6.27 10.98
C GLN A 452 10.33 7.29 11.28
N PHE A 453 9.08 6.93 10.96
CA PHE A 453 7.91 7.75 11.16
C PHE A 453 6.96 7.08 12.15
N TYR A 454 6.35 7.92 12.97
CA TYR A 454 5.22 7.59 13.81
C TYR A 454 3.95 8.03 13.10
N LEU A 455 3.01 7.10 12.98
CA LEU A 455 1.81 7.26 12.18
C LEU A 455 0.60 7.01 13.05
N ALA A 456 -0.46 7.78 12.80
CA ALA A 456 -1.75 7.56 13.41
C ALA A 456 -2.83 7.49 12.33
N ARG A 457 -3.95 6.85 12.65
CA ARG A 457 -5.14 7.00 11.82
C ARG A 457 -5.64 8.44 11.95
N ARG A 458 -5.99 9.07 10.84
CA ARG A 458 -6.44 10.47 10.81
C ARG A 458 -7.58 10.74 11.78
N ARG A 459 -8.61 9.89 11.75
CA ARG A 459 -9.77 10.00 12.66
C ARG A 459 -9.37 9.89 14.12
N PHE A 460 -8.43 9.00 14.45
CA PHE A 460 -7.92 8.86 15.82
C PHE A 460 -7.12 10.11 16.25
N ALA A 461 -6.25 10.62 15.39
CA ALA A 461 -5.47 11.83 15.66
C ALA A 461 -6.35 13.09 15.84
N GLU A 462 -7.48 13.17 15.13
CA GLU A 462 -8.47 14.25 15.25
C GLU A 462 -9.36 14.11 16.50
N GLN A 463 -9.72 12.89 16.90
CA GLN A 463 -10.65 12.64 18.02
C GLN A 463 -9.95 12.49 19.37
N SER A 464 -8.69 12.09 19.37
CA SER A 464 -7.92 11.72 20.57
C SER A 464 -6.58 12.47 20.62
N SER A 465 -6.56 13.75 20.26
CA SER A 465 -5.35 14.58 20.22
C SER A 465 -4.57 14.57 21.54
N ASP A 466 -5.28 14.67 22.66
CA ASP A 466 -4.66 14.68 24.00
C ASP A 466 -3.96 13.36 24.32
N LEU A 467 -4.58 12.24 23.92
CA LEU A 467 -4.00 10.90 24.07
C LEU A 467 -2.76 10.76 23.19
N LEU A 468 -2.83 11.23 21.94
CA LEU A 468 -1.71 11.19 21.01
C LEU A 468 -0.53 12.04 21.51
N GLN A 469 -0.78 13.22 22.09
CA GLN A 469 0.25 14.04 22.72
C GLN A 469 0.93 13.32 23.90
N GLN A 470 0.17 12.59 24.73
CA GLN A 470 0.75 11.80 25.81
C GLN A 470 1.62 10.64 25.29
N VAL A 471 1.23 10.00 24.19
CA VAL A 471 2.07 8.98 23.51
C VAL A 471 3.36 9.63 23.01
N MET A 472 3.31 10.82 22.42
CA MET A 472 4.49 11.53 21.93
C MET A 472 5.46 11.88 23.06
N LEU A 473 4.95 12.37 24.19
CA LEU A 473 5.77 12.64 25.37
C LEU A 473 6.43 11.36 25.92
N ALA A 474 5.71 10.24 25.94
CA ALA A 474 6.26 8.97 26.37
C ALA A 474 7.37 8.46 25.44
N LEU A 475 7.22 8.63 24.13
CA LEU A 475 8.25 8.31 23.13
C LEU A 475 9.48 9.21 23.26
N GLN A 476 9.29 10.51 23.50
CA GLN A 476 10.40 11.44 23.77
C GLN A 476 11.17 11.06 25.05
N ASN A 477 10.46 10.70 26.11
CA ASN A 477 11.08 10.23 27.36
C ASN A 477 11.83 8.92 27.16
N THR A 478 11.29 8.02 26.33
CA THR A 478 11.93 6.74 26.03
C THR A 478 13.16 6.94 25.14
N GLY A 479 13.11 7.85 24.18
CA GLY A 479 14.27 8.23 23.37
C GLY A 479 15.43 8.78 24.22
N ARG A 480 15.13 9.68 25.16
CA ARG A 480 16.13 10.17 26.14
C ARG A 480 16.70 9.04 27.00
N TYR A 481 15.83 8.17 27.50
CA TYR A 481 16.26 7.01 28.28
C TYR A 481 17.20 6.08 27.49
N ILE A 482 16.92 5.81 26.22
CA ILE A 482 17.80 4.98 25.38
C ILE A 482 19.18 5.64 25.22
N ALA A 483 19.22 6.96 25.07
CA ALA A 483 20.48 7.70 24.95
C ALA A 483 21.28 7.71 26.27
N GLU A 484 20.62 7.81 27.42
CA GLU A 484 21.24 7.85 28.75
C GLU A 484 21.62 6.45 29.28
N HIS A 485 20.87 5.42 28.89
CA HIS A 485 20.98 4.04 29.40
C HIS A 485 20.97 2.98 28.27
N PRO A 486 21.91 3.05 27.30
CA PRO A 486 21.88 2.18 26.12
C PRO A 486 22.04 0.69 26.46
N VAL A 487 22.81 0.36 27.50
CA VAL A 487 23.04 -1.03 27.94
C VAL A 487 21.77 -1.64 28.53
N GLU A 488 21.08 -0.90 29.41
CA GLU A 488 19.81 -1.34 29.98
C GLU A 488 18.72 -1.44 28.91
N ALA A 489 18.63 -0.46 28.00
CA ALA A 489 17.74 -0.52 26.85
C ALA A 489 17.99 -1.76 25.99
N ALA A 490 19.25 -2.08 25.70
CA ALA A 490 19.63 -3.28 24.97
C ALA A 490 19.24 -4.58 25.70
N ARG A 491 19.35 -4.62 27.04
CA ARG A 491 18.90 -5.78 27.84
C ARG A 491 17.39 -5.99 27.76
N TYR A 492 16.58 -4.93 27.84
CA TYR A 492 15.12 -5.03 27.65
C TYR A 492 14.75 -5.57 26.27
N LEU A 493 15.44 -5.11 25.23
CA LEU A 493 15.23 -5.59 23.87
C LEU A 493 15.72 -7.03 23.68
N SER A 494 16.80 -7.43 24.36
CA SER A 494 17.38 -8.76 24.28
C SER A 494 16.40 -9.84 24.72
N SER A 495 15.66 -9.62 25.82
CA SER A 495 14.65 -10.58 26.28
C SER A 495 13.49 -10.77 25.30
N GLU A 496 13.15 -9.73 24.53
CA GLU A 496 12.05 -9.78 23.55
C GLU A 496 12.48 -10.30 22.17
N LEU A 497 13.72 -10.00 21.76
CA LEU A 497 14.24 -10.31 20.42
C LEU A 497 15.07 -11.60 20.37
N GLY A 498 15.55 -12.09 21.51
CA GLY A 498 16.46 -13.25 21.56
C GLY A 498 17.84 -12.96 20.95
N LEU A 499 18.22 -11.69 20.82
CA LEU A 499 19.53 -11.26 20.29
C LEU A 499 20.50 -10.89 21.43
N PRO A 500 21.82 -11.03 21.24
CA PRO A 500 22.81 -10.64 22.24
C PRO A 500 22.69 -9.15 22.61
N PRO A 501 22.75 -8.77 23.91
CA PRO A 501 22.68 -7.38 24.33
C PRO A 501 23.71 -6.48 23.64
N ALA A 502 24.93 -6.98 23.41
CA ALA A 502 25.98 -6.20 22.75
C ALA A 502 25.68 -5.91 21.26
N SER A 503 24.93 -6.78 20.58
CA SER A 503 24.44 -6.55 19.20
C SER A 503 23.34 -5.49 19.19
N LEU A 504 22.47 -5.51 20.19
CA LEU A 504 21.42 -4.51 20.35
C LEU A 504 21.95 -3.15 20.77
N GLU A 505 22.98 -3.10 21.60
CA GLU A 505 23.66 -1.86 21.97
C GLU A 505 24.28 -1.18 20.75
N LEU A 506 24.94 -1.94 19.86
CA LEU A 506 25.45 -1.43 18.59
C LEU A 506 24.32 -0.95 17.67
N ALA A 507 23.21 -1.68 17.61
CA ALA A 507 22.06 -1.28 16.81
C ALA A 507 21.41 0.01 17.33
N LEU A 508 21.31 0.17 18.65
CA LEU A 508 20.77 1.39 19.28
C LEU A 508 21.72 2.58 19.07
N SER A 509 23.04 2.38 19.09
CA SER A 509 24.00 3.49 18.94
C SER A 509 24.04 4.09 17.53
N ARG A 510 23.62 3.33 16.51
CA ARG A 510 23.51 3.80 15.10
C ARG A 510 22.33 4.73 14.86
N ARG A 511 21.42 4.87 15.83
CA ARG A 511 20.16 5.61 15.68
C ARG A 511 19.97 6.61 16.80
N SER A 512 19.55 7.81 16.42
CA SER A 512 18.91 8.69 17.39
C SER A 512 17.46 8.23 17.56
N HIS A 513 17.08 7.90 18.80
CA HIS A 513 15.72 7.56 19.18
C HIS A 513 14.92 8.78 19.65
N GLU A 514 15.45 9.97 19.42
CA GLU A 514 14.80 11.23 19.78
C GLU A 514 13.57 11.48 18.90
N THR A 515 12.38 11.32 19.47
CA THR A 515 11.13 11.55 18.75
C THR A 515 10.87 13.04 18.56
N ARG A 516 10.78 13.48 17.31
CA ARG A 516 10.63 14.89 16.94
C ARG A 516 9.35 15.15 16.15
N ALA A 517 8.85 16.37 16.29
CA ALA A 517 7.77 16.93 15.49
C ALA A 517 8.06 16.87 13.98
N MET A 518 7.07 16.56 13.15
CA MET A 518 7.21 16.76 11.70
C MET A 518 7.53 18.24 11.40
N ASN A 519 8.57 18.49 10.61
CA ASN A 519 8.98 19.83 10.22
C ASN A 519 9.09 19.97 8.70
N VAL A 520 9.23 21.21 8.21
CA VAL A 520 9.24 21.51 6.77
C VAL A 520 10.37 20.78 6.03
N GLN A 521 11.54 20.61 6.67
CA GLN A 521 12.67 19.91 6.06
C GLN A 521 12.34 18.43 5.84
N VAL A 522 11.87 17.74 6.88
CA VAL A 522 11.53 16.30 6.82
C VAL A 522 10.39 16.04 5.85
N ILE A 523 9.40 16.94 5.80
CA ILE A 523 8.30 16.84 4.82
C ILE A 523 8.83 16.93 3.39
N ARG A 524 9.81 17.81 3.12
CA ARG A 524 10.46 17.91 1.79
C ARG A 524 11.31 16.69 1.47
N GLU A 525 12.07 16.18 2.45
CA GLU A 525 12.88 14.96 2.30
C GLU A 525 11.97 13.77 1.94
N GLN A 526 10.88 13.57 2.68
CA GLN A 526 9.90 12.53 2.42
C GLN A 526 9.17 12.73 1.08
N GLN A 527 8.88 13.97 0.69
CA GLN A 527 8.30 14.29 -0.62
C GLN A 527 9.25 13.92 -1.78
N SER A 528 10.55 14.19 -1.63
CA SER A 528 11.57 13.82 -2.63
C SER A 528 11.61 12.31 -2.88
N ILE A 529 11.48 11.51 -1.82
CA ILE A 529 11.37 10.05 -1.93
C ILE A 529 10.09 9.67 -2.68
N ALA A 530 8.95 10.28 -2.33
CA ALA A 530 7.67 10.01 -3.00
C ALA A 530 7.71 10.36 -4.50
N ASP A 531 8.28 11.50 -4.86
CA ASP A 531 8.41 11.96 -6.24
C ASP A 531 9.29 11.01 -7.06
N ARG A 532 10.40 10.53 -6.47
CA ARG A 532 11.28 9.55 -7.11
C ARG A 532 10.56 8.22 -7.36
N PHE A 533 9.82 7.71 -6.39
CA PHE A 533 9.07 6.46 -6.55
C PHE A 533 7.96 6.60 -7.60
N TYR A 534 7.33 7.77 -7.71
CA TYR A 534 6.39 8.07 -8.80
C TYR A 534 7.09 8.12 -10.17
N ALA A 535 8.23 8.81 -10.28
CA ALA A 535 9.01 8.89 -11.52
C ALA A 535 9.49 7.51 -12.01
N LEU A 536 9.78 6.58 -11.10
CA LEU A 536 10.15 5.20 -11.40
C LEU A 536 8.95 4.29 -11.74
N GLY A 537 7.72 4.82 -11.77
CA GLY A 537 6.50 4.04 -12.02
C GLY A 537 6.12 3.07 -10.89
N LEU A 538 6.74 3.21 -9.71
CA LEU A 538 6.48 2.36 -8.55
C LEU A 538 5.26 2.83 -7.74
N LEU A 539 4.80 4.07 -7.95
CA LEU A 539 3.55 4.58 -7.38
C LEU A 539 2.51 4.78 -8.49
N PRO A 540 1.24 4.35 -8.26
CA PRO A 540 0.18 4.50 -9.25
C PRO A 540 -0.28 5.95 -9.43
N ARG A 541 0.07 6.84 -8.50
CA ARG A 541 -0.23 8.28 -8.54
C ARG A 541 0.77 9.08 -7.72
N ALA A 542 0.97 10.34 -8.09
CA ALA A 542 1.68 11.30 -7.27
C ALA A 542 0.92 11.59 -5.97
N ILE A 543 1.65 11.93 -4.91
CA ILE A 543 1.11 12.25 -3.59
C ILE A 543 1.71 13.56 -3.08
N THR A 544 1.02 14.18 -2.12
CA THR A 544 1.52 15.37 -1.40
C THR A 544 1.67 15.02 0.07
N VAL A 545 2.89 14.76 0.52
CA VAL A 545 3.20 14.29 1.89
C VAL A 545 2.63 15.25 2.95
N ARG A 546 2.68 16.56 2.68
CA ARG A 546 2.16 17.60 3.57
C ARG A 546 0.69 17.41 3.95
N ASP A 547 -0.14 16.88 3.05
CA ASP A 547 -1.57 16.67 3.29
C ASP A 547 -1.85 15.57 4.33
N ALA A 548 -0.86 14.71 4.54
CA ALA A 548 -0.88 13.65 5.53
C ALA A 548 -0.12 14.01 6.81
N VAL A 549 0.28 15.26 7.05
CA VAL A 549 0.94 15.64 8.31
C VAL A 549 -0.10 16.05 9.34
N TRP A 550 0.00 15.51 10.56
CA TRP A 550 -0.83 15.94 11.68
C TRP A 550 -0.43 17.36 12.11
N PRO A 551 -1.37 18.33 12.13
CA PRO A 551 -1.07 19.68 12.60
C PRO A 551 -0.91 19.63 14.12
N MET A 552 0.28 19.97 14.61
CA MET A 552 0.50 20.15 16.05
C MET A 552 -0.07 21.47 16.56
#